data_AF-A0A7C3UIS7-F1
#
_entry.id   AF-A0A7C3UIS7-F1
#
_cell.length_a   1.000
_cell.length_b   1.000
_cell.length_c   1.000
_cell.angle_alpha   90.00
_cell.angle_beta   90.00
_cell.angle_gamma   90.00
#
_symmetry.space_group_name_H-M   'P 1'
#
loop_
_entity.id
_entity.type
_entity.pdbx_description
1 polymer ?
#
loop_
_entity_poly.entity_id
_entity_poly.type
_entity_poly.pdbx_seq_one_letter_code
_entity_poly.pdbx_strand_id
1 'polypeptide(L)' 'MPKKLGRAVHPCRLCGSTEGIIRKYDLYYCRKCFREVAKSLGFKKYS' A
#
# COMPACT_ATOMS: atom_id res chain seq x y z
N MET A 1 -4.31 4.10 -25.10
CA MET A 1 -4.23 2.70 -24.61
C MET A 1 -3.98 2.73 -23.11
N PRO A 2 -4.85 2.19 -22.25
CA PRO A 2 -4.60 2.21 -20.80
C PRO A 2 -3.38 1.34 -20.51
N LYS A 3 -2.38 1.93 -19.84
CA LYS A 3 -1.15 1.22 -19.42
C LYS A 3 -1.55 0.18 -18.36
N LYS A 4 -1.70 -1.08 -18.78
CA LYS A 4 -2.09 -2.20 -17.89
C LYS A 4 -1.03 -2.55 -16.83
N LEU A 5 0.19 -2.03 -16.98
CA LEU A 5 1.39 -2.48 -16.27
C LEU A 5 2.29 -1.27 -15.98
N GLY A 6 2.73 -1.10 -14.72
CA GLY A 6 3.63 -0.02 -14.33
C GLY A 6 3.51 0.41 -12.87
N ARG A 7 4.48 1.21 -12.39
CA ARG A 7 4.52 1.71 -10.99
C ARG A 7 3.31 2.60 -10.64
N ALA A 8 2.75 3.30 -11.63
CA ALA A 8 1.60 4.17 -11.46
C ALA A 8 0.23 3.46 -11.52
N VAL A 9 0.21 2.16 -11.82
CA VAL A 9 -1.06 1.42 -12.00
C VAL A 9 -1.74 1.16 -10.66
N HIS A 10 -0.96 1.03 -9.59
CA HIS A 10 -1.48 0.82 -8.26
C HIS A 10 -0.95 1.92 -7.35
N PRO A 11 -1.63 3.07 -7.24
CA PRO A 11 -1.32 4.07 -6.23
C PRO A 11 -1.75 3.59 -4.84
N CYS A 12 -1.19 4.20 -3.78
CA CYS A 12 -1.69 3.97 -2.44
C CYS A 12 -3.15 4.43 -2.33
N ARG A 13 -4.01 3.62 -1.69
CA ARG A 13 -5.43 3.93 -1.49
C ARG A 13 -5.70 5.18 -0.63
N LEU A 14 -4.76 5.55 0.24
CA LEU A 14 -4.87 6.71 1.13
C LEU A 14 -4.13 7.93 0.57
N CYS A 15 -2.84 7.75 0.26
CA CYS A 15 -1.93 8.85 -0.05
C CYS A 15 -1.83 9.15 -1.55
N GLY A 16 -2.33 8.27 -2.43
CA GLY A 16 -2.16 8.40 -3.88
C GLY A 16 -0.72 8.26 -4.39
N SER A 17 0.28 8.25 -3.51
CA SER A 17 1.68 8.09 -3.86
C SER A 17 1.93 6.72 -4.47
N THR A 18 2.83 6.66 -5.46
CA THR A 18 3.27 5.44 -6.18
C THR A 18 4.55 4.85 -5.59
N GLU A 19 5.16 5.53 -4.63
CA GLU A 19 6.42 5.14 -3.99
C GLU A 19 6.19 4.28 -2.74
N GLY A 20 6.95 3.19 -2.63
CA GLY A 20 6.98 2.36 -1.43
C GLY A 20 5.63 1.73 -1.07
N ILE A 21 4.89 1.27 -2.08
CA ILE A 21 3.59 0.61 -1.91
C ILE A 21 3.78 -0.86 -1.57
N ILE A 22 3.13 -1.27 -0.48
CA ILE A 22 2.97 -2.65 -0.09
C ILE A 22 1.85 -3.24 -0.94
N ARG A 23 2.22 -4.05 -1.94
CA ARG A 23 1.29 -4.78 -2.82
C ARG A 23 0.97 -6.17 -2.30
N LYS A 24 1.65 -6.61 -1.23
CA LYS A 24 1.40 -7.91 -0.59
C LYS A 24 0.02 -7.91 0.06
N TYR A 25 -0.68 -9.04 -0.03
CA TYR A 25 -2.03 -9.21 0.53
C TYR A 25 -3.07 -8.21 -0.01
N ASP A 26 -2.88 -7.70 -1.24
CA ASP A 26 -3.79 -6.74 -1.90
C ASP A 26 -4.13 -5.49 -1.06
N LEU A 27 -3.17 -5.09 -0.21
CA LEU A 27 -3.29 -3.95 0.69
C LEU A 27 -3.21 -2.61 -0.05
N TYR A 28 -2.30 -2.49 -1.02
CA TYR A 28 -2.04 -1.28 -1.80
C TYR A 28 -1.90 -0.02 -0.93
N TYR A 29 -1.10 -0.11 0.15
CA TYR A 29 -0.80 1.00 1.05
C TYR A 29 0.66 1.42 0.95
N CYS A 30 0.93 2.73 0.97
CA CYS A 30 2.29 3.25 1.10
C CYS A 30 2.84 2.93 2.50
N ARG A 31 4.15 2.67 2.62
CA ARG A 31 4.81 2.28 3.89
C ARG A 31 4.52 3.21 5.09
N LYS A 32 4.22 4.48 4.83
CA LYS A 32 3.83 5.48 5.84
C LYS A 32 2.41 5.19 6.34
N CYS A 33 1.42 5.22 5.44
CA CYS A 33 0.02 4.94 5.77
C CYS A 33 -0.21 3.54 6.32
N PHE A 34 0.59 2.55 5.91
CA PHE A 34 0.46 1.20 6.43
C PHE A 34 0.65 1.13 7.95
N ARG A 35 1.46 2.00 8.57
CA ARG A 35 1.65 1.97 10.04
C ARG A 35 0.39 2.33 10.83
N GLU A 36 -0.43 3.23 10.27
CA GLU A 36 -1.69 3.65 10.88
C GLU A 36 -2.75 2.57 10.71
N VAL A 37 -2.84 2.02 9.49
CA VAL A 37 -3.84 1.01 9.13
C VAL A 37 -3.47 -0.38 9.67
N ALA A 38 -2.19 -0.68 9.89
CA ALA A 38 -1.70 -1.97 10.37
C ALA A 38 -2.38 -2.40 11.68
N LYS A 39 -2.59 -1.48 12.61
CA LYS A 39 -3.27 -1.77 13.88
C LYS A 39 -4.72 -2.21 13.65
N SER A 40 -5.46 -1.48 12.80
CA SER A 40 -6.86 -1.79 12.48
C SER A 40 -7.03 -3.07 11.66
N LEU A 41 -6.03 -3.41 10.84
CA LEU A 41 -5.97 -4.66 10.08
C LEU A 41 -5.55 -5.87 10.93
N GLY A 42 -5.22 -5.68 12.21
CA GLY A 42 -4.79 -6.75 13.10
C GLY A 42 -3.34 -7.18 12.95
N PHE A 43 -2.50 -6.42 12.24
CA PHE A 43 -1.06 -6.66 12.21
C PHE A 43 -0.47 -6.30 13.59
N LYS A 44 0.06 -7.32 14.27
CA LYS A 44 0.84 -7.14 15.50
C LYS A 44 2.32 -7.29 15.17
N LYS A 45 3.12 -6.37 15.70
CA LYS A 45 4.58 -6.49 15.66
C LYS A 45 4.98 -7.51 16.73
N TYR A 46 5.39 -8.69 16.28
CA TYR A 46 6.15 -9.63 17.10
C TYR A 46 7.63 -9.32 16.83
N SER A 47 8.39 -9.06 17.89
CA SER A 47 9.77 -8.53 17.85
C SER A 47 10.66 -9.26 16.86
#